data_AF-A0A920R9X5-F1
#
_entry.id   AF-A0A920R9X5-F1
#
_cell.length_a   1.000
_cell.length_b   1.000
_cell.length_c   1.000
_cell.angle_alpha   90.00
_cell.angle_beta   90.00
_cell.angle_gamma   90.00
#
_symmetry.space_group_name_H-M   'P 1'
#
loop_
_entity.id
_entity.type
_entity.pdbx_description
1 polymer ?
#
loop_
_entity_poly.entity_id
_entity_poly.type
_entity_poly.pdbx_seq_one_letter_code
_entity_poly.pdbx_strand_id
1 'polypeptide(L)'
;MKQLFLITIASLLLANLTFGQEIEYPNSFNEPMQLFPEAMGDFHWEISSNNHLAQEYFNQGFQLMYAFAKDDAVRSFQASHFADPDCAVCWWGEAWAWGSYLNGAMTTAQAPRAYFALQQALARIDTATEKEADMIRALENRYVENFEPETRRIQDEAYAEAMKEVAAKYPDDLDLTTLYGDALFLLEERRGYRSLENPNVIHLHNVLLSVLDKNIRHPGAFPFVNPRYGINTHSGTRSSLCSFSRRKHSRCEPY
;
A
#
# COMPACT_ATOMS: atom_id res chain seq x y z
N MET A 1 -9.33 -67.06 41.91
CA MET A 1 -8.88 -65.65 41.84
C MET A 1 -8.33 -65.36 40.46
N LYS A 2 -9.07 -64.61 39.64
CA LYS A 2 -8.63 -63.43 38.85
C LYS A 2 -9.66 -63.16 37.76
N GLN A 3 -10.34 -62.03 37.93
CA GLN A 3 -11.32 -61.44 37.02
C GLN A 3 -10.64 -61.00 35.72
N LEU A 4 -11.33 -61.17 34.59
CA LEU A 4 -11.00 -60.52 33.33
C LEU A 4 -12.11 -59.49 33.06
N PHE A 5 -11.84 -58.22 33.36
CA PHE A 5 -12.71 -57.10 32.97
C PHE A 5 -12.22 -56.58 31.61
N LEU A 6 -13.06 -56.69 30.58
CA LEU A 6 -12.90 -55.99 29.32
C LEU A 6 -13.40 -54.56 29.50
N ILE A 7 -12.49 -53.58 29.40
CA ILE A 7 -12.84 -52.15 29.37
C ILE A 7 -12.85 -51.72 27.90
N THR A 8 -14.05 -51.50 27.36
CA THR A 8 -14.26 -50.80 26.09
C THR A 8 -14.03 -49.30 26.30
N ILE A 9 -12.97 -48.75 25.69
CA ILE A 9 -12.69 -47.31 25.65
C ILE A 9 -13.52 -46.72 24.50
N ALA A 10 -14.59 -46.00 24.84
CA ALA A 10 -15.32 -45.16 23.89
C ALA A 10 -14.50 -43.89 23.64
N SER A 11 -14.01 -43.72 22.42
CA SER A 11 -13.27 -42.52 22.01
C SER A 11 -14.27 -41.42 21.65
N LEU A 12 -14.40 -40.39 22.50
CA LEU A 12 -15.09 -39.15 22.13
C LEU A 12 -14.18 -38.31 21.21
N LEU A 13 -14.58 -38.18 19.95
CA LEU A 13 -14.05 -37.17 19.04
C LEU A 13 -14.64 -35.81 19.43
N LEU A 14 -13.85 -34.99 20.14
CA LEU A 14 -14.12 -33.57 20.30
C LEU A 14 -13.78 -32.86 18.98
N ALA A 15 -14.81 -32.45 18.24
CA ALA A 15 -14.65 -31.54 17.12
C ALA A 15 -14.30 -30.15 17.67
N ASN A 16 -13.04 -29.73 17.49
CA ASN A 16 -12.63 -28.35 17.74
C ASN A 16 -13.23 -27.48 16.64
N LEU A 17 -14.34 -26.81 16.93
CA LEU A 17 -14.83 -25.70 16.12
C LEU A 17 -13.92 -24.49 16.38
N THR A 18 -12.95 -24.26 15.49
CA THR A 18 -12.25 -22.98 15.40
C THR A 18 -13.24 -21.95 14.89
N PHE A 19 -13.80 -21.12 15.77
CA PHE A 19 -14.45 -19.88 15.37
C PHE A 19 -13.38 -18.96 14.81
N GLY A 20 -13.22 -18.93 13.48
CA GLY A 20 -12.47 -17.87 12.82
C GLY A 20 -13.16 -16.55 13.11
N GLN A 21 -12.43 -15.58 13.63
CA GLN A 21 -12.95 -14.23 13.84
C GLN A 21 -13.38 -13.66 12.49
N GLU A 22 -14.67 -13.38 12.31
CA GLU A 22 -15.17 -12.78 11.09
C GLU A 22 -14.62 -11.35 10.97
N ILE A 23 -13.93 -11.07 9.87
CA ILE A 23 -13.35 -9.74 9.62
C ILE A 23 -14.49 -8.82 9.17
N GLU A 24 -14.95 -7.95 10.07
CA GLU A 24 -16.04 -7.01 9.78
C GLU A 24 -15.55 -5.85 8.90
N TYR A 25 -16.29 -5.49 7.85
CA TYR A 25 -16.05 -4.33 6.98
C TYR A 25 -17.12 -3.25 7.17
N PRO A 26 -16.84 -1.97 6.86
CA PRO A 26 -17.86 -0.92 6.90
C PRO A 26 -19.00 -1.22 5.92
N ASN A 27 -20.23 -0.81 6.23
CA ASN A 27 -21.41 -1.08 5.39
C ASN A 27 -21.27 -0.61 3.92
N SER A 28 -20.47 0.43 3.66
CA SER A 28 -20.19 0.91 2.30
C SER A 28 -19.50 -0.12 1.40
N PHE A 29 -18.88 -1.15 1.99
CA PHE A 29 -18.21 -2.23 1.27
C PHE A 29 -19.18 -3.30 0.77
N ASN A 30 -20.45 -3.26 1.19
CA ASN A 30 -21.49 -4.15 0.67
C ASN A 30 -22.01 -3.69 -0.72
N GLU A 31 -21.70 -2.45 -1.11
CA GLU A 31 -22.09 -1.91 -2.40
C GLU A 31 -21.01 -2.23 -3.46
N PRO A 32 -21.41 -2.69 -4.66
CA PRO A 32 -20.46 -2.94 -5.75
C PRO A 32 -19.60 -1.71 -6.04
N MET A 33 -18.29 -1.91 -6.20
CA MET A 33 -17.40 -0.83 -6.62
C MET A 33 -17.66 -0.50 -8.09
N GLN A 34 -17.91 0.77 -8.38
CA GLN A 34 -18.06 1.22 -9.76
C GLN A 34 -16.67 1.41 -10.39
N LEU A 35 -16.54 1.07 -11.68
CA LEU A 35 -15.38 1.45 -12.49
C LEU A 35 -15.58 2.86 -13.06
N PHE A 36 -14.51 3.66 -13.02
CA PHE A 36 -14.48 5.04 -13.53
C PHE A 36 -13.38 5.22 -14.60
N PRO A 37 -13.43 4.48 -15.72
CA PRO A 37 -12.34 4.43 -16.70
C PRO A 37 -12.00 5.80 -17.27
N GLU A 38 -12.98 6.68 -17.49
CA GLU A 38 -12.73 8.03 -18.01
C GLU A 38 -12.02 8.95 -16.99
N ALA A 39 -12.21 8.72 -15.69
CA ALA A 39 -11.62 9.53 -14.63
C ALA A 39 -10.22 9.05 -14.22
N MET A 40 -9.90 7.77 -14.40
CA MET A 40 -8.64 7.16 -13.95
C MET A 40 -7.45 7.39 -14.90
N GLY A 41 -7.71 7.84 -16.14
CA GLY A 41 -6.66 8.16 -17.11
C GLY A 41 -6.02 6.92 -17.75
N ASP A 42 -4.77 7.05 -18.18
CA ASP A 42 -4.02 6.02 -18.93
C ASP A 42 -3.06 5.20 -18.06
N PHE A 43 -3.23 5.24 -16.74
CA PHE A 43 -2.40 4.47 -15.84
C PHE A 43 -2.67 2.97 -15.98
N HIS A 44 -1.58 2.22 -16.06
CA HIS A 44 -1.63 0.78 -16.16
C HIS A 44 -0.40 0.18 -15.50
N TRP A 45 -0.64 -0.70 -14.54
CA TRP A 45 0.38 -1.53 -13.92
C TRP A 45 -0.04 -2.99 -14.10
N GLU A 46 0.63 -3.69 -15.03
CA GLU A 46 0.30 -5.07 -15.39
C GLU A 46 0.38 -5.99 -14.18
N ILE A 47 -0.69 -6.77 -13.95
CA ILE A 47 -0.77 -7.76 -12.87
C ILE A 47 -0.69 -9.20 -13.40
N SER A 48 -0.31 -10.16 -12.55
CA SER A 48 -0.32 -11.60 -12.83
C SER A 48 -1.74 -12.19 -12.87
N SER A 49 -2.62 -11.62 -13.69
CA SER A 49 -3.97 -12.10 -13.90
C SER A 49 -4.36 -11.98 -15.37
N ASN A 50 -5.05 -12.99 -15.89
CA ASN A 50 -5.67 -12.91 -17.22
C ASN A 50 -7.10 -12.35 -17.17
N ASN A 51 -7.61 -12.01 -15.98
CA ASN A 51 -8.93 -11.44 -15.82
C ASN A 51 -8.88 -9.92 -16.03
N HIS A 52 -9.43 -9.46 -17.15
CA HIS A 52 -9.48 -8.05 -17.50
C HIS A 52 -10.16 -7.18 -16.42
N LEU A 53 -11.21 -7.67 -15.76
CA LEU A 53 -11.87 -6.90 -14.70
C LEU A 53 -10.98 -6.76 -13.46
N ALA A 54 -10.19 -7.78 -13.12
CA ALA A 54 -9.23 -7.67 -12.03
C ALA A 54 -8.18 -6.59 -12.35
N GLN A 55 -7.63 -6.59 -13.56
CA GLN A 55 -6.67 -5.57 -14.01
C GLN A 55 -7.23 -4.14 -13.93
N GLU A 56 -8.47 -3.92 -14.37
CA GLU A 56 -9.13 -2.61 -14.32
C GLU A 56 -9.34 -2.12 -12.89
N TYR A 57 -9.87 -2.98 -12.01
CA TYR A 57 -10.08 -2.66 -10.62
C TYR A 57 -8.77 -2.42 -9.86
N PHE A 58 -7.72 -3.17 -10.18
CA PHE A 58 -6.39 -2.97 -9.61
C PHE A 58 -5.82 -1.60 -10.00
N ASN A 59 -5.86 -1.26 -11.30
CA ASN A 59 -5.40 0.05 -11.79
C ASN A 59 -6.17 1.21 -11.14
N GLN A 60 -7.49 1.09 -11.04
CA GLN A 60 -8.33 2.06 -10.35
C GLN A 60 -7.96 2.18 -8.86
N GLY A 61 -7.76 1.06 -8.16
CA GLY A 61 -7.36 1.06 -6.74
C GLY A 61 -6.03 1.78 -6.53
N PHE A 62 -5.06 1.56 -7.40
CA PHE A 62 -3.76 2.22 -7.37
C PHE A 62 -3.89 3.73 -7.55
N GLN A 63 -4.65 4.16 -8.57
CA GLN A 63 -4.93 5.57 -8.84
C GLN A 63 -5.65 6.25 -7.67
N LEU A 64 -6.63 5.58 -7.08
CA LEU A 64 -7.36 6.10 -5.92
C LEU A 64 -6.45 6.24 -4.69
N MET A 65 -5.48 5.33 -4.49
CA MET A 65 -4.45 5.51 -3.46
C MET A 65 -3.56 6.72 -3.74
N TYR A 66 -3.14 6.93 -4.99
CA TYR A 66 -2.40 8.12 -5.39
C TYR A 66 -3.21 9.42 -5.25
N ALA A 67 -4.53 9.33 -5.37
CA ALA A 67 -5.46 10.43 -5.11
C ALA A 67 -5.84 10.57 -3.62
N PHE A 68 -5.32 9.72 -2.74
CA PHE A 68 -5.63 9.65 -1.31
C PHE A 68 -7.11 9.32 -0.98
N ALA A 69 -7.82 8.68 -1.90
CA ALA A 69 -9.18 8.16 -1.73
C ALA A 69 -9.14 6.73 -1.17
N LYS A 70 -8.64 6.60 0.07
CA LYS A 70 -8.33 5.31 0.71
C LYS A 70 -9.47 4.29 0.66
N ASP A 71 -10.65 4.65 1.16
CA ASP A 71 -11.75 3.67 1.30
C ASP A 71 -12.23 3.16 -0.07
N ASP A 72 -12.30 4.04 -1.08
CA ASP A 72 -12.64 3.64 -2.45
C ASP A 72 -11.52 2.82 -3.10
N ALA A 73 -10.26 3.10 -2.80
CA ALA A 73 -9.15 2.27 -3.26
C ALA A 73 -9.24 0.84 -2.70
N VAL A 74 -9.50 0.69 -1.40
CA VAL A 74 -9.71 -0.64 -0.80
C VAL A 74 -10.87 -1.36 -1.48
N ARG A 75 -12.02 -0.69 -1.67
CA ARG A 75 -13.18 -1.29 -2.37
C ARG A 75 -12.84 -1.71 -3.80
N SER A 76 -12.00 -0.95 -4.48
CA SER A 76 -11.50 -1.31 -5.82
C SER A 76 -10.61 -2.54 -5.78
N PHE A 77 -9.65 -2.62 -4.86
CA PHE A 77 -8.84 -3.83 -4.71
C PHE A 77 -9.66 -5.05 -4.28
N GLN A 78 -10.73 -4.86 -3.49
CA GLN A 78 -11.67 -5.94 -3.19
C GLN A 78 -12.39 -6.46 -4.42
N ALA A 79 -12.91 -5.54 -5.24
CA ALA A 79 -13.52 -5.92 -6.52
C ALA A 79 -12.51 -6.62 -7.44
N SER A 80 -11.23 -6.25 -7.38
CA SER A 80 -10.14 -6.91 -8.11
C SER A 80 -9.97 -8.37 -7.71
N HIS A 81 -9.83 -8.67 -6.41
CA HIS A 81 -9.67 -10.05 -5.96
C HIS A 81 -11.00 -10.82 -5.91
N PHE A 82 -12.16 -10.17 -5.98
CA PHE A 82 -13.44 -10.86 -6.24
C PHE A 82 -13.57 -11.29 -7.70
N ALA A 83 -13.04 -10.49 -8.64
CA ALA A 83 -12.98 -10.86 -10.05
C ALA A 83 -11.99 -11.99 -10.30
N ASP A 84 -10.81 -11.95 -9.67
CA ASP A 84 -9.83 -13.03 -9.70
C ASP A 84 -9.36 -13.40 -8.28
N PRO A 85 -9.99 -14.42 -7.66
CA PRO A 85 -9.64 -14.86 -6.32
C PRO A 85 -8.23 -15.42 -6.17
N ASP A 86 -7.56 -15.85 -7.25
CA ASP A 86 -6.22 -16.44 -7.21
C ASP A 86 -5.11 -15.40 -7.48
N CYS A 87 -5.48 -14.17 -7.85
CA CYS A 87 -4.56 -13.05 -8.05
C CYS A 87 -3.94 -12.58 -6.73
N ALA A 88 -2.70 -12.98 -6.45
CA ALA A 88 -2.00 -12.63 -5.22
C ALA A 88 -1.82 -11.11 -5.03
N VAL A 89 -1.46 -10.40 -6.10
CA VAL A 89 -1.24 -8.94 -6.02
C VAL A 89 -2.54 -8.17 -5.80
N CYS A 90 -3.69 -8.72 -6.23
CA CYS A 90 -4.99 -8.11 -6.00
C CYS A 90 -5.30 -8.04 -4.49
N TRP A 91 -4.98 -9.11 -3.75
CA TRP A 91 -5.05 -9.13 -2.29
C TRP A 91 -4.00 -8.22 -1.63
N TRP A 92 -2.79 -8.14 -2.20
CA TRP A 92 -1.77 -7.18 -1.76
C TRP A 92 -2.25 -5.74 -1.84
N GLY A 93 -2.97 -5.37 -2.91
CA GLY A 93 -3.50 -4.03 -3.09
C GLY A 93 -4.45 -3.62 -1.96
N GLU A 94 -5.35 -4.53 -1.56
CA GLU A 94 -6.24 -4.31 -0.42
C GLU A 94 -5.43 -4.12 0.88
N ALA A 95 -4.47 -5.03 1.13
CA ALA A 95 -3.62 -4.96 2.30
C ALA A 95 -2.85 -3.64 2.38
N TRP A 96 -2.26 -3.20 1.26
CA TRP A 96 -1.53 -1.94 1.17
C TRP A 96 -2.44 -0.74 1.47
N ALA A 97 -3.63 -0.71 0.88
CA ALA A 97 -4.58 0.40 1.03
C ALA A 97 -5.11 0.56 2.47
N TRP A 98 -5.21 -0.52 3.25
CA TRP A 98 -5.60 -0.45 4.66
C TRP A 98 -4.58 0.24 5.58
N GLY A 99 -3.32 0.40 5.14
CA GLY A 99 -2.23 0.95 5.94
C GLY A 99 -2.37 2.44 6.29
N SER A 100 -1.38 2.96 7.01
CA SER A 100 -1.23 4.41 7.18
C SER A 100 -0.94 5.05 5.82
N TYR A 101 -1.48 6.25 5.61
CA TYR A 101 -1.27 7.06 4.41
C TYR A 101 -1.12 8.53 4.81
N LEU A 102 -0.82 9.41 3.84
CA LEU A 102 -0.58 10.84 4.07
C LEU A 102 -1.60 11.50 5.00
N ASN A 103 -2.91 11.23 4.79
CA ASN A 103 -3.97 11.94 5.50
C ASN A 103 -4.42 11.24 6.80
N GLY A 104 -3.89 10.05 7.14
CA GLY A 104 -4.41 9.31 8.29
C GLY A 104 -3.56 8.13 8.77
N ALA A 105 -3.64 7.89 10.09
CA ALA A 105 -3.13 6.66 10.70
C ALA A 105 -3.97 5.45 10.30
N MET A 106 -3.34 4.28 10.22
CA MET A 106 -4.08 3.03 10.36
C MET A 106 -4.74 2.95 11.74
N THR A 107 -5.99 2.52 11.80
CA THR A 107 -6.72 2.31 13.05
C THR A 107 -6.69 0.84 13.47
N THR A 108 -6.97 0.57 14.75
CA THR A 108 -7.10 -0.81 15.26
C THR A 108 -8.22 -1.59 14.58
N ALA A 109 -9.25 -0.93 14.07
CA ALA A 109 -10.32 -1.57 13.28
C ALA A 109 -9.88 -1.91 11.84
N GLN A 110 -8.87 -1.24 11.31
CA GLN A 110 -8.34 -1.49 9.96
C GLN A 110 -7.26 -2.58 9.96
N ALA A 111 -6.48 -2.70 11.04
CA ALA A 111 -5.34 -3.59 11.10
C ALA A 111 -5.68 -5.08 10.85
N PRO A 112 -6.77 -5.66 11.41
CA PRO A 112 -7.14 -7.04 11.11
C PRO A 112 -7.46 -7.28 9.62
N ARG A 113 -8.03 -6.28 8.94
CA ARG A 113 -8.34 -6.35 7.49
C ARG A 113 -7.06 -6.34 6.67
N ALA A 114 -6.14 -5.43 7.00
CA ALA A 114 -4.83 -5.35 6.36
C ALA A 114 -4.05 -6.66 6.49
N TYR A 115 -4.01 -7.21 7.71
CA TYR A 115 -3.34 -8.47 8.00
C TYR A 115 -4.01 -9.63 7.26
N PHE A 116 -5.34 -9.73 7.31
CA PHE A 116 -6.09 -10.78 6.60
C PHE A 116 -5.80 -10.76 5.09
N ALA A 117 -5.93 -9.59 4.44
CA ALA A 117 -5.68 -9.46 3.01
C ALA A 117 -4.23 -9.83 2.64
N LEU A 118 -3.25 -9.42 3.47
CA LEU A 118 -1.86 -9.84 3.29
C LEU A 118 -1.69 -11.36 3.40
N GLN A 119 -2.34 -12.01 4.36
CA GLN A 119 -2.29 -13.47 4.47
C GLN A 119 -2.93 -14.15 3.24
N GLN A 120 -3.99 -13.58 2.67
CA GLN A 120 -4.56 -14.08 1.41
C GLN A 120 -3.60 -13.93 0.22
N ALA A 121 -2.85 -12.81 0.16
CA ALA A 121 -1.81 -12.60 -0.85
C ALA A 121 -0.65 -13.60 -0.70
N LEU A 122 -0.15 -13.80 0.53
CA LEU A 122 0.91 -14.76 0.83
C LEU A 122 0.51 -16.20 0.50
N ALA A 123 -0.73 -16.59 0.81
CA ALA A 123 -1.25 -17.92 0.49
C ALA A 123 -1.31 -18.22 -1.02
N ARG A 124 -1.24 -17.17 -1.86
CA ARG A 124 -1.31 -17.25 -3.32
C ARG A 124 -0.02 -16.81 -3.99
N ILE A 125 1.06 -16.58 -3.24
CA ILE A 125 2.28 -15.97 -3.77
C ILE A 125 2.88 -16.71 -4.97
N ASP A 126 2.61 -18.02 -5.10
CA ASP A 126 3.06 -18.85 -6.23
C ASP A 126 2.36 -18.51 -7.57
N THR A 127 1.25 -17.76 -7.55
CA THR A 127 0.59 -17.23 -8.75
C THR A 127 1.16 -15.89 -9.21
N ALA A 128 1.95 -15.24 -8.36
CA ALA A 128 2.53 -13.92 -8.59
C ALA A 128 3.77 -14.01 -9.50
N THR A 129 4.04 -12.95 -10.25
CA THR A 129 5.38 -12.72 -10.81
C THR A 129 6.40 -12.51 -9.70
N GLU A 130 7.70 -12.62 -10.02
CA GLU A 130 8.78 -12.33 -9.06
C GLU A 130 8.65 -10.91 -8.46
N LYS A 131 8.31 -9.92 -9.30
CA LYS A 131 8.13 -8.52 -8.88
C LYS A 131 7.00 -8.36 -7.85
N GLU A 132 5.86 -8.98 -8.12
CA GLU A 132 4.71 -8.94 -7.21
C GLU A 132 4.98 -9.73 -5.93
N ALA A 133 5.64 -10.89 -6.02
CA ALA A 133 6.04 -11.67 -4.86
C ALA A 133 6.99 -10.88 -3.93
N ASP A 134 7.93 -10.12 -4.51
CA ASP A 134 8.81 -9.23 -3.75
C ASP A 134 8.03 -8.11 -3.04
N MET A 135 7.03 -7.52 -3.69
CA MET A 135 6.15 -6.51 -3.07
C MET A 135 5.32 -7.09 -1.92
N ILE A 136 4.79 -8.30 -2.09
CA ILE A 136 4.03 -9.02 -1.07
C ILE A 136 4.91 -9.28 0.16
N ARG A 137 6.13 -9.78 -0.05
CA ARG A 137 7.11 -10.04 1.03
C ARG A 137 7.58 -8.76 1.68
N ALA A 138 7.75 -7.66 0.93
CA ALA A 138 8.07 -6.38 1.54
C ALA A 138 6.95 -5.93 2.49
N LEU A 139 5.69 -6.04 2.06
CA LEU A 139 4.53 -5.65 2.86
C LEU A 139 4.32 -6.54 4.10
N GLU A 140 4.82 -7.78 4.10
CA GLU A 140 4.81 -8.67 5.27
C GLU A 140 5.44 -8.03 6.51
N ASN A 141 6.50 -7.24 6.32
CA ASN A 141 7.17 -6.51 7.40
C ASN A 141 6.30 -5.42 8.04
N ARG A 142 5.21 -5.03 7.37
CA ARG A 142 4.37 -3.89 7.76
C ARG A 142 3.23 -4.28 8.71
N TYR A 143 2.77 -5.53 8.67
CA TYR A 143 1.57 -5.97 9.38
C TYR A 143 1.83 -7.17 10.28
N VAL A 144 1.24 -7.10 11.47
CA VAL A 144 1.30 -8.14 12.49
C VAL A 144 -0.12 -8.49 12.91
N GLU A 145 -0.34 -9.72 13.37
CA GLU A 145 -1.66 -10.21 13.77
C GLU A 145 -2.28 -9.37 14.90
N ASN A 146 -1.47 -9.08 15.93
CA ASN A 146 -1.88 -8.31 17.10
C ASN A 146 -1.29 -6.89 17.02
N PHE A 147 -2.00 -6.01 16.32
CA PHE A 147 -1.54 -4.64 16.08
C PHE A 147 -1.78 -3.72 17.29
N GLU A 148 -0.69 -3.11 17.77
CA GLU A 148 -0.72 -2.05 18.78
C GLU A 148 -0.27 -0.71 18.15
N PRO A 149 -1.07 0.37 18.25
CA PRO A 149 -0.75 1.67 17.65
C PRO A 149 0.64 2.22 17.98
N GLU A 150 1.14 1.96 19.19
CA GLU A 150 2.44 2.41 19.71
C GLU A 150 3.60 1.77 18.94
N THR A 151 3.40 0.59 18.36
CA THR A 151 4.42 -0.16 17.61
C THR A 151 4.42 0.18 16.12
N ARG A 152 3.47 0.99 15.65
CA ARG A 152 3.31 1.34 14.22
C ARG A 152 4.60 1.86 13.59
N ARG A 153 5.38 2.65 14.34
CA ARG A 153 6.67 3.18 13.87
C ARG A 153 7.65 2.08 13.47
N ILE A 154 7.81 1.06 14.30
CA ILE A 154 8.73 -0.06 14.07
C ILE A 154 8.38 -0.79 12.78
N GLN A 155 7.09 -1.01 12.58
CA GLN A 155 6.56 -1.72 11.41
C GLN A 155 6.68 -0.89 10.12
N ASP A 156 6.47 0.44 10.18
CA ASP A 156 6.68 1.31 9.03
C ASP A 156 8.17 1.45 8.68
N GLU A 157 9.07 1.43 9.66
CA GLU A 157 10.52 1.41 9.43
C GLU A 157 10.97 0.12 8.74
N ALA A 158 10.50 -1.03 9.22
CA ALA A 158 10.79 -2.32 8.60
C ALA A 158 10.27 -2.40 7.17
N TYR A 159 9.07 -1.89 6.91
CA TYR A 159 8.51 -1.79 5.57
C TYR A 159 9.31 -0.86 4.66
N ALA A 160 9.76 0.30 5.15
CA ALA A 160 10.56 1.23 4.36
C ALA A 160 11.92 0.63 3.96
N GLU A 161 12.57 -0.13 4.85
CA GLU A 161 13.82 -0.83 4.49
C GLU A 161 13.56 -1.96 3.48
N ALA A 162 12.48 -2.73 3.62
CA ALA A 162 12.13 -3.75 2.63
C ALA A 162 11.81 -3.12 1.25
N MET A 163 11.08 -2.01 1.22
CA MET A 163 10.75 -1.31 -0.02
C MET A 163 11.96 -0.66 -0.70
N LYS A 164 12.99 -0.28 0.07
CA LYS A 164 14.27 0.17 -0.48
C LYS A 164 14.94 -0.92 -1.31
N GLU A 165 14.93 -2.16 -0.83
CA GLU A 165 15.48 -3.31 -1.54
C GLU A 165 14.69 -3.60 -2.83
N VAL A 166 13.36 -3.57 -2.75
CA VAL A 166 12.48 -3.74 -3.92
C VAL A 166 12.72 -2.66 -4.97
N ALA A 167 12.73 -1.38 -4.57
CA ALA A 167 12.99 -0.27 -5.50
C ALA A 167 14.39 -0.35 -6.12
N ALA A 168 15.40 -0.82 -5.38
CA ALA A 168 16.75 -1.02 -5.90
C ALA A 168 16.84 -2.20 -6.89
N LYS A 169 16.05 -3.26 -6.69
CA LYS A 169 15.96 -4.42 -7.59
C LYS A 169 15.26 -4.06 -8.92
N TYR A 170 14.29 -3.15 -8.89
CA TYR A 170 13.49 -2.74 -10.04
C TYR A 170 13.58 -1.21 -10.33
N PRO A 171 14.77 -0.68 -10.67
CA PRO A 171 15.01 0.77 -10.75
C PRO A 171 14.29 1.50 -11.90
N ASP A 172 13.71 0.75 -12.83
CA ASP A 172 12.92 1.27 -13.96
C ASP A 172 11.41 1.26 -13.69
N ASP A 173 10.97 0.58 -12.64
CA ASP A 173 9.58 0.63 -12.18
C ASP A 173 9.39 1.87 -11.29
N LEU A 174 8.81 2.91 -11.88
CA LEU A 174 8.61 4.21 -11.22
C LEU A 174 7.58 4.13 -10.10
N ASP A 175 6.60 3.23 -10.20
CA ASP A 175 5.60 3.03 -9.16
C ASP A 175 6.22 2.38 -7.94
N LEU A 176 7.12 1.39 -8.11
CA LEU A 176 7.88 0.80 -6.99
C LEU A 176 8.79 1.81 -6.29
N THR A 177 9.47 2.67 -7.06
CA THR A 177 10.26 3.76 -6.50
C THR A 177 9.37 4.77 -5.75
N THR A 178 8.17 5.03 -6.27
CA THR A 178 7.18 5.90 -5.62
C THR A 178 6.63 5.28 -4.33
N LEU A 179 6.35 3.98 -4.30
CA LEU A 179 5.93 3.27 -3.08
C LEU A 179 7.02 3.29 -2.00
N TYR A 180 8.30 3.22 -2.39
CA TYR A 180 9.40 3.44 -1.45
C TYR A 180 9.41 4.88 -0.92
N GLY A 181 9.21 5.87 -1.79
CA GLY A 181 9.02 7.26 -1.40
C GLY A 181 7.85 7.45 -0.41
N ASP A 182 6.71 6.82 -0.65
CA ASP A 182 5.57 6.84 0.28
C ASP A 182 5.94 6.19 1.64
N ALA A 183 6.62 5.05 1.63
CA ALA A 183 7.09 4.39 2.86
C ALA A 183 8.02 5.30 3.68
N LEU A 184 8.96 5.99 3.03
CA LEU A 184 9.81 6.99 3.68
C LEU A 184 9.01 8.18 4.20
N PHE A 185 8.01 8.64 3.45
CA PHE A 185 7.16 9.76 3.85
C PHE A 185 6.42 9.46 5.16
N LEU A 186 5.95 8.22 5.34
CA LEU A 186 5.26 7.79 6.56
C LEU A 186 6.19 7.76 7.79
N LEU A 187 7.51 7.83 7.60
CA LEU A 187 8.49 8.01 8.67
C LEU A 187 8.69 9.46 9.08
N GLU A 188 8.11 10.43 8.38
CA GLU A 188 8.18 11.83 8.79
C GLU A 188 7.01 12.20 9.71
N GLU A 189 7.18 13.25 10.51
CA GLU A 189 6.08 13.78 11.30
C GLU A 189 4.90 14.14 10.39
N ARG A 190 3.70 13.64 10.69
CA ARG A 190 2.54 13.81 9.80
C ARG A 190 2.05 15.24 9.70
N ARG A 191 2.14 16.01 10.78
CA ARG A 191 1.64 17.38 10.88
C ARG A 191 2.78 18.34 11.18
N GLY A 192 2.76 19.50 10.54
CA GLY A 192 3.73 20.55 10.77
C GLY A 192 4.64 20.81 9.57
N TYR A 193 5.61 21.70 9.78
CA TYR A 193 6.64 22.00 8.80
C TYR A 193 7.80 21.02 8.96
N ARG A 194 8.31 20.52 7.83
CA ARG A 194 9.52 19.70 7.80
C ARG A 194 10.71 20.57 7.45
N SER A 195 11.80 20.40 8.19
CA SER A 195 13.05 21.09 7.88
C SER A 195 13.64 20.54 6.57
N LEU A 196 14.03 21.45 5.67
CA LEU A 196 14.79 21.09 4.47
C LEU A 196 16.24 20.69 4.77
N GLU A 197 16.69 20.91 6.00
CA GLU A 197 18.02 20.50 6.46
C GLU A 197 18.00 19.09 7.07
N ASN A 198 16.80 18.50 7.29
CA ASN A 198 16.69 17.14 7.78
C ASN A 198 17.16 16.16 6.69
N PRO A 199 18.20 15.32 6.95
CA PRO A 199 18.71 14.38 5.96
C PRO A 199 17.67 13.38 5.48
N ASN A 200 16.72 12.98 6.32
CA ASN A 200 15.66 12.04 5.94
C ASN A 200 14.68 12.69 4.95
N VAL A 201 14.34 13.96 5.17
CA VAL A 201 13.49 14.75 4.27
C VAL A 201 14.18 14.98 2.93
N ILE A 202 15.49 15.26 2.95
CA ILE A 202 16.30 15.39 1.72
C ILE A 202 16.31 14.07 0.95
N HIS A 203 16.55 12.94 1.63
CA HIS A 203 16.56 11.62 1.01
C HIS A 203 15.23 11.28 0.36
N LEU A 204 14.13 11.39 1.10
CA LEU A 204 12.76 11.23 0.61
C LEU A 204 12.49 12.08 -0.64
N HIS A 205 12.86 13.36 -0.59
CA HIS A 205 12.65 14.28 -1.70
C HIS A 205 13.45 13.85 -2.94
N ASN A 206 14.71 13.43 -2.77
CA ASN A 206 15.54 12.97 -3.88
C ASN A 206 14.99 11.69 -4.53
N VAL A 207 14.47 10.75 -3.74
CA VAL A 207 13.81 9.53 -4.27
C VAL A 207 12.64 9.92 -5.17
N LEU A 208 11.74 10.78 -4.70
CA LEU A 208 10.57 11.22 -5.48
C LEU A 208 10.93 12.10 -6.68
N LEU A 209 11.96 12.94 -6.56
CA LEU A 209 12.46 13.72 -7.70
C LEU A 209 13.05 12.82 -8.79
N SER A 210 13.72 11.73 -8.43
CA SER A 210 14.25 10.78 -9.42
C SER A 210 13.15 10.16 -10.29
N VAL A 211 11.96 9.96 -9.74
CA VAL A 211 10.77 9.53 -10.48
C VAL A 211 10.31 10.62 -11.45
N LEU A 212 10.20 11.86 -10.97
CA LEU A 212 9.70 12.98 -11.76
C LEU A 212 10.68 13.46 -12.83
N ASP A 213 11.98 13.22 -12.65
CA ASP A 213 13.01 13.41 -13.66
C ASP A 213 12.77 12.52 -14.89
N LYS A 214 12.30 11.27 -14.65
CA LYS A 214 11.94 10.29 -15.69
C LYS A 214 10.52 10.52 -16.23
N ASN A 215 9.54 10.79 -15.36
CA ASN A 215 8.15 11.06 -15.73
C ASN A 215 7.55 12.18 -14.88
N ILE A 216 7.54 13.41 -15.42
CA ILE A 216 7.00 14.59 -14.74
C ILE A 216 5.48 14.51 -14.47
N ARG A 217 4.77 13.60 -15.15
CA ARG A 217 3.33 13.37 -15.01
C ARG A 217 3.02 12.14 -14.13
N HIS A 218 4.01 11.58 -13.44
CA HIS A 218 3.81 10.38 -12.61
C HIS A 218 2.76 10.65 -11.52
N PRO A 219 1.63 9.92 -11.51
CA PRO A 219 0.47 10.24 -10.68
C PRO A 219 0.77 10.14 -9.19
N GLY A 220 1.61 9.18 -8.78
CA GLY A 220 1.95 8.98 -7.38
C GLY A 220 3.06 9.89 -6.84
N ALA A 221 3.98 10.39 -7.67
CA ALA A 221 5.12 11.18 -7.18
C ALA A 221 4.80 12.68 -7.14
N PHE A 222 3.93 13.15 -8.05
CA PHE A 222 3.58 14.55 -8.17
C PHE A 222 2.96 15.17 -6.90
N PRO A 223 2.01 14.51 -6.20
CA PRO A 223 1.39 15.08 -5.01
C PRO A 223 2.39 15.37 -3.87
N PHE A 224 3.40 14.53 -3.69
CA PHE A 224 4.37 14.64 -2.59
C PHE A 224 5.39 15.77 -2.75
N VAL A 225 5.70 16.17 -3.99
CA VAL A 225 6.63 17.28 -4.26
C VAL A 225 5.93 18.62 -4.45
N ASN A 226 4.60 18.63 -4.55
CA ASN A 226 3.82 19.84 -4.71
C ASN A 226 3.76 20.60 -3.37
N PRO A 227 4.21 21.87 -3.29
CA PRO A 227 4.20 22.67 -2.07
C PRO A 227 2.81 22.84 -1.43
N ARG A 228 1.73 22.61 -2.19
CA ARG A 228 0.36 22.74 -1.70
C ARG A 228 -0.13 21.49 -0.94
N TYR A 229 0.44 20.31 -1.21
CA TYR A 229 -0.03 19.02 -0.67
C TYR A 229 1.09 18.14 -0.09
N GLY A 230 2.36 18.51 -0.30
CA GLY A 230 3.54 17.73 0.06
C GLY A 230 4.33 18.29 1.24
N ILE A 231 5.65 18.19 1.16
CA ILE A 231 6.59 18.66 2.21
C ILE A 231 6.44 20.18 2.38
N ASN A 232 5.72 20.62 3.41
CA ASN A 232 5.59 22.04 3.78
C ASN A 232 6.87 22.50 4.47
N THR A 233 7.56 23.47 3.90
CA THR A 233 8.89 23.92 4.36
C THR A 233 8.84 25.34 4.91
N HIS A 234 9.47 25.57 6.06
CA HIS A 234 9.70 26.91 6.60
C HIS A 234 10.91 27.56 5.92
N SER A 235 10.75 27.95 4.66
CA SER A 235 11.59 29.01 4.09
C SER A 235 10.68 29.88 3.24
N GLY A 236 10.76 31.20 3.41
CA GLY A 236 10.03 32.18 2.58
C GLY A 236 10.44 32.18 1.10
N THR A 237 10.95 31.05 0.59
CA THR A 237 11.47 30.86 -0.74
C THR A 237 10.65 29.79 -1.44
N ARG A 238 9.75 30.23 -2.32
CA ARG A 238 9.04 29.50 -3.39
C ARG A 238 10.01 28.81 -4.40
N SER A 239 11.11 28.19 -3.97
CA SER A 239 12.26 27.97 -4.84
C SER A 239 12.47 26.55 -5.36
N SER A 240 11.94 25.47 -4.76
CA SER A 240 12.29 24.12 -5.24
C SER A 240 11.65 23.77 -6.59
N LEU A 241 10.34 23.98 -6.78
CA LEU A 241 9.71 23.82 -8.10
C LEU A 241 10.17 24.87 -9.11
N CYS A 242 10.44 26.10 -8.66
CA CYS A 242 10.84 27.19 -9.54
C CYS A 242 12.28 27.04 -10.04
N SER A 243 13.16 26.41 -9.24
CA SER A 243 14.53 26.08 -9.67
C SER A 243 14.59 24.83 -10.55
N PHE A 244 13.65 23.90 -10.41
CA PHE A 244 13.47 22.77 -11.34
C PHE A 244 12.88 23.22 -12.69
N SER A 245 11.84 24.07 -12.67
CA SER A 245 11.26 24.72 -13.86
C SER A 245 12.30 25.51 -14.66
N ARG A 246 13.18 26.27 -13.98
CA ARG A 246 14.28 27.02 -14.62
C ARG A 246 15.26 26.16 -15.42
N ARG A 247 15.44 24.88 -15.10
CA ARG A 247 16.35 24.00 -15.85
C ARG A 247 15.75 23.46 -17.15
N LYS A 248 14.42 23.43 -17.29
CA LYS A 248 13.79 22.92 -18.51
C LYS A 248 13.04 23.99 -19.30
N HIS A 249 12.26 24.90 -18.72
CA HIS A 249 11.46 25.88 -19.49
C HIS A 249 11.45 27.28 -18.86
N SER A 250 11.84 28.28 -19.65
CA SER A 250 11.75 29.70 -19.34
C SER A 250 10.31 30.21 -19.46
N ARG A 251 9.49 30.03 -18.41
CA ARG A 251 8.35 30.91 -18.07
C ARG A 251 7.65 30.41 -16.80
N CYS A 252 7.88 31.09 -15.69
CA CYS A 252 6.93 31.12 -14.57
C CYS A 252 6.38 32.55 -14.51
N GLU A 253 5.13 32.76 -14.92
CA GLU A 253 4.40 33.99 -14.59
C GLU A 253 3.64 33.79 -13.28
N PRO A 254 3.58 34.83 -12.42
CA PRO A 254 2.86 34.77 -11.15
C PRO A 254 1.36 35.00 -11.38
N TYR A 255 0.54 34.09 -10.84
CA TYR A 255 -0.80 34.43 -10.36
C TYR A 255 -0.74 34.66 -8.85
#